data_AF-A0A1S0TH07-F1
#
_entry.id   AF-A0A1S0TH07-F1
#
_cell.length_a   1.000
_cell.length_b   1.000
_cell.length_c   1.000
_cell.angle_alpha   90.00
_cell.angle_beta   90.00
_cell.angle_gamma   90.00
#
_symmetry.space_group_name_H-M   'P 1'
#
loop_
_entity.id
_entity.type
_entity.pdbx_description
1 polymer ?
#
loop_
_entity_poly.entity_id
_entity_poly.type
_entity_poly.pdbx_seq_one_letter_code
_entity_poly.pdbx_strand_id
1 'polypeptide(L)'
;DTADYKDEACVTLRLLNEVWKPRHAVKVADAKHIKIMCNVLKRSNTKHIACTIALIHSVLKACSVLKAGFQLQRAKDLIKESKAYEYIAECTRENILINELAAEMCTLHLDDVKIDSNENHTEISHAQNSGSSKTEICVSQMVDDSQATTSHSTD
;
A
#
# COMPACT_ATOMS: atom_id res chain seq x y z
N ASP A 1 -22.23 -24.48 5.82
CA ASP A 1 -21.11 -25.43 5.63
C ASP A 1 -19.97 -24.87 4.76
N THR A 2 -20.07 -24.84 3.42
CA THR A 2 -18.92 -24.46 2.56
C THR A 2 -18.72 -22.94 2.37
N ALA A 3 -19.60 -22.11 2.94
CA ALA A 3 -19.44 -20.66 2.99
C ALA A 3 -18.65 -20.22 4.24
N ASP A 4 -19.02 -20.77 5.39
CA ASP A 4 -18.59 -20.31 6.72
C ASP A 4 -17.08 -20.49 6.91
N TYR A 5 -16.56 -21.67 6.55
CA TYR A 5 -15.12 -21.96 6.52
C TYR A 5 -14.33 -20.96 5.63
N LYS A 6 -14.92 -20.43 4.56
CA LYS A 6 -14.24 -19.44 3.70
C LYS A 6 -14.23 -18.05 4.33
N ASP A 7 -15.31 -17.65 5.00
CA ASP A 7 -15.36 -16.37 5.74
C ASP A 7 -14.37 -16.43 6.94
N GLU A 8 -14.33 -17.52 7.70
CA GLU A 8 -13.35 -17.76 8.78
C GLU A 8 -11.90 -17.75 8.26
N ALA A 9 -11.62 -18.45 7.15
CA ALA A 9 -10.31 -18.45 6.52
C ALA A 9 -9.90 -17.04 6.03
N CYS A 10 -10.85 -16.25 5.52
CA CYS A 10 -10.58 -14.88 5.09
C CYS A 10 -10.32 -13.92 6.26
N VAL A 11 -11.04 -14.06 7.38
CA VAL A 11 -10.76 -13.33 8.63
C VAL A 11 -9.37 -13.72 9.15
N THR A 12 -9.06 -15.02 9.19
CA THR A 12 -7.75 -15.53 9.63
C THR A 12 -6.60 -15.01 8.76
N LEU A 13 -6.78 -14.99 7.43
CA LEU A 13 -5.78 -14.46 6.50
C LEU A 13 -5.61 -12.93 6.62
N ARG A 14 -6.66 -12.18 6.94
CA ARG A 14 -6.56 -10.73 7.22
C ARG A 14 -5.76 -10.47 8.49
N LEU A 15 -6.10 -11.13 9.59
CA LEU A 15 -5.36 -11.03 10.86
C LEU A 15 -3.91 -11.47 10.71
N LEU A 16 -3.65 -12.52 9.92
CA LEU A 16 -2.28 -12.93 9.57
C LEU A 16 -1.54 -11.83 8.80
N ASN A 17 -2.20 -11.15 7.86
CA ASN A 17 -1.60 -10.08 7.06
C ASN A 17 -1.14 -8.88 7.92
N GLU A 18 -1.86 -8.58 8.99
CA GLU A 18 -1.54 -7.51 9.95
C GLU A 18 -0.32 -7.84 10.82
N VAL A 19 -0.09 -9.12 11.15
CA VAL A 19 0.98 -9.54 12.09
C VAL A 19 2.16 -10.25 11.44
N TRP A 20 2.07 -10.68 10.17
CA TRP A 20 3.12 -11.47 9.56
C TRP A 20 4.36 -10.64 9.21
N LYS A 21 5.53 -11.13 9.62
CA LYS A 21 6.80 -10.45 9.32
C LYS A 21 7.07 -10.57 7.81
N PRO A 22 7.63 -9.56 7.12
CA PRO A 22 7.90 -9.62 5.68
C PRO A 22 8.71 -10.86 5.24
N ARG A 23 9.62 -11.35 6.10
CA ARG A 23 10.39 -12.59 5.87
C ARG A 23 9.53 -13.87 5.81
N HIS A 24 8.28 -13.82 6.26
CA HIS A 24 7.30 -14.90 6.15
C HIS A 24 6.43 -14.71 4.90
N ALA A 25 5.98 -13.48 4.63
CA ALA A 25 5.24 -13.14 3.40
C ALA A 25 6.01 -13.55 2.12
N VAL A 26 7.33 -13.30 2.06
CA VAL A 26 8.18 -13.73 0.93
C VAL A 26 8.22 -15.25 0.73
N LYS A 27 8.00 -16.07 1.78
CA LYS A 27 7.89 -17.54 1.63
C LYS A 27 6.61 -17.96 0.91
N VAL A 28 5.58 -17.11 0.92
CA VAL A 28 4.28 -17.34 0.28
C VAL A 28 4.26 -16.81 -1.17
N ALA A 29 5.35 -16.21 -1.63
CA ALA A 29 5.56 -15.81 -3.03
C ALA A 29 5.85 -16.99 -4.00
N ASP A 30 5.72 -18.24 -3.55
CA ASP A 30 5.93 -19.42 -4.40
C ASP A 30 4.76 -19.66 -5.39
N ALA A 31 5.06 -20.45 -6.42
CA ALA A 31 4.14 -20.68 -7.53
C ALA A 31 2.87 -21.47 -7.19
N LYS A 32 2.82 -22.18 -6.06
CA LYS A 32 1.61 -22.86 -5.58
C LYS A 32 0.69 -21.84 -4.91
N HIS A 33 1.20 -21.06 -3.96
CA HIS A 33 0.40 -20.11 -3.19
C HIS A 33 -0.11 -18.94 -4.06
N ILE A 34 0.72 -18.36 -4.92
CA ILE A 34 0.26 -17.31 -5.85
C ILE A 34 -0.84 -17.82 -6.79
N LYS A 35 -0.73 -19.05 -7.33
CA LYS A 35 -1.78 -19.65 -8.17
C LYS A 35 -3.08 -19.93 -7.39
N ILE A 36 -3.01 -20.27 -6.10
CA ILE A 36 -4.19 -20.40 -5.25
C ILE A 36 -4.88 -19.04 -5.09
N MET A 37 -4.15 -17.97 -4.75
CA MET A 37 -4.71 -16.62 -4.61
C MET A 37 -5.35 -16.14 -5.93
N CYS A 38 -4.67 -16.31 -7.06
CA CYS A 38 -5.20 -15.96 -8.38
C CYS A 38 -6.49 -16.74 -8.73
N ASN A 39 -6.64 -17.98 -8.26
CA ASN A 39 -7.87 -18.76 -8.43
C ASN A 39 -9.01 -18.33 -7.48
N VAL A 40 -8.69 -17.81 -6.29
CA VAL A 40 -9.69 -17.26 -5.35
C VAL A 40 -10.29 -15.97 -5.92
N LEU A 41 -9.47 -15.07 -6.49
CA LEU A 41 -9.96 -13.84 -7.14
C LEU A 41 -11.03 -14.12 -8.22
N LYS A 42 -10.81 -15.17 -9.02
CA LYS A 42 -11.69 -15.55 -10.14
C LYS A 42 -13.02 -16.22 -9.78
N ARG A 43 -13.17 -16.72 -8.54
CA ARG A 43 -14.18 -17.75 -8.21
C ARG A 43 -14.94 -17.50 -6.90
N SER A 44 -14.80 -16.31 -6.32
CA SER A 44 -15.28 -16.04 -4.96
C SER A 44 -16.12 -14.77 -4.90
N ASN A 45 -16.74 -14.51 -3.75
CA ASN A 45 -17.49 -13.27 -3.54
C ASN A 45 -16.55 -12.10 -3.20
N THR A 46 -17.10 -10.88 -3.20
CA THR A 46 -16.37 -9.63 -2.96
C THR A 46 -15.58 -9.61 -1.63
N LYS A 47 -16.06 -10.27 -0.56
CA LYS A 47 -15.31 -10.37 0.71
C LYS A 47 -14.02 -11.19 0.56
N HIS A 48 -14.11 -12.32 -0.12
CA HIS A 48 -12.97 -13.24 -0.33
C HIS A 48 -11.96 -12.63 -1.30
N ILE A 49 -12.44 -11.93 -2.33
CA ILE A 49 -11.63 -11.13 -3.25
C ILE A 49 -10.84 -10.07 -2.47
N ALA A 50 -11.50 -9.28 -1.60
CA ALA A 50 -10.86 -8.26 -0.78
C ALA A 50 -9.67 -8.77 0.04
N CYS A 51 -9.89 -9.85 0.79
CA CYS A 51 -8.85 -10.45 1.63
C CYS A 51 -7.71 -11.07 0.79
N THR A 52 -8.02 -11.51 -0.43
CA THR A 52 -7.01 -12.04 -1.37
C THR A 52 -6.16 -10.93 -2.00
N ILE A 53 -6.75 -9.79 -2.36
CA ILE A 53 -6.00 -8.62 -2.88
C ILE A 53 -5.03 -8.11 -1.80
N ALA A 54 -5.50 -7.91 -0.57
CA ALA A 54 -4.66 -7.49 0.54
C ALA A 54 -3.50 -8.46 0.83
N LEU A 55 -3.71 -9.77 0.64
CA LEU A 55 -2.68 -10.80 0.81
C LEU A 55 -1.66 -10.78 -0.34
N ILE A 56 -2.09 -10.68 -1.60
CA ILE A 56 -1.17 -10.59 -2.75
C ILE A 56 -0.34 -9.30 -2.68
N HIS A 57 -0.98 -8.15 -2.43
CA HIS A 57 -0.33 -6.85 -2.22
C HIS A 57 0.82 -6.96 -1.22
N SER A 58 0.53 -7.53 -0.05
CA SER A 58 1.48 -7.68 1.04
C SER A 58 2.64 -8.63 0.71
N VAL A 59 2.40 -9.71 -0.06
CA VAL A 59 3.48 -10.56 -0.59
C VAL A 59 4.38 -9.79 -1.56
N LEU A 60 3.82 -9.06 -2.52
CA LEU A 60 4.59 -8.27 -3.49
C LEU A 60 5.39 -7.15 -2.80
N LYS A 61 4.76 -6.45 -1.86
CA LYS A 61 5.36 -5.38 -1.05
C LYS A 61 6.50 -5.92 -0.17
N ALA A 62 6.31 -7.08 0.46
CA ALA A 62 7.36 -7.76 1.23
C ALA A 62 8.54 -8.22 0.34
N CYS A 63 8.27 -8.75 -0.86
CA CYS A 63 9.30 -9.10 -1.83
C CYS A 63 10.09 -7.87 -2.30
N SER A 64 9.41 -6.73 -2.52
CA SER A 64 10.05 -5.45 -2.87
C SER A 64 10.93 -4.93 -1.73
N VAL A 65 10.38 -4.79 -0.52
CA VAL A 65 11.11 -4.29 0.68
C VAL A 65 12.34 -5.14 1.02
N LEU A 66 12.25 -6.46 0.89
CA LEU A 66 13.36 -7.39 1.13
C LEU A 66 14.26 -7.63 -0.10
N LYS A 67 14.06 -6.89 -1.19
CA LYS A 67 14.81 -6.99 -2.47
C LYS A 67 14.85 -8.41 -3.05
N ALA A 68 13.81 -9.20 -2.80
CA ALA A 68 13.63 -10.57 -3.28
C ALA A 68 13.17 -10.58 -4.76
N GLY A 69 14.03 -10.05 -5.65
CA GLY A 69 13.67 -9.73 -7.04
C GLY A 69 13.14 -10.91 -7.86
N PHE A 70 13.72 -12.11 -7.68
CA PHE A 70 13.25 -13.33 -8.35
C PHE A 70 11.82 -13.71 -7.91
N GLN A 71 11.55 -13.67 -6.60
CA GLN A 71 10.23 -13.95 -6.03
C GLN A 71 9.21 -12.89 -6.45
N LEU A 72 9.60 -11.61 -6.45
CA LEU A 72 8.77 -10.51 -6.92
C LEU A 72 8.38 -10.71 -8.40
N GLN A 73 9.36 -10.92 -9.28
CA GLN A 73 9.09 -11.10 -10.70
C GLN A 73 8.25 -12.36 -10.94
N ARG A 74 8.59 -13.50 -10.32
CA ARG A 74 7.83 -14.74 -10.53
C ARG A 74 6.38 -14.62 -10.05
N ALA A 75 6.12 -13.88 -8.97
CA ALA A 75 4.76 -13.58 -8.53
C ALA A 75 4.01 -12.68 -9.54
N LYS A 76 4.64 -11.61 -10.05
CA LYS A 76 4.08 -10.76 -11.12
C LYS A 76 3.74 -11.57 -12.37
N ASP A 77 4.67 -12.41 -12.84
CA ASP A 77 4.50 -13.26 -14.01
C ASP A 77 3.29 -14.18 -13.85
N LEU A 78 3.13 -14.81 -12.68
CA LEU A 78 2.00 -15.70 -12.39
C LEU A 78 0.64 -14.97 -12.32
N ILE A 79 0.62 -13.72 -11.85
CA ILE A 79 -0.58 -12.87 -11.85
C ILE A 79 -0.97 -12.50 -13.30
N LYS A 80 0.01 -12.27 -14.18
CA LYS A 80 -0.18 -12.03 -15.62
C LYS A 80 -0.59 -13.29 -16.38
N GLU A 81 0.17 -14.39 -16.26
CA GLU A 81 -0.13 -15.73 -16.82
C GLU A 81 -1.58 -16.15 -16.50
N SER A 82 -2.03 -15.88 -15.28
CA SER A 82 -3.36 -16.25 -14.82
C SER A 82 -4.45 -15.23 -15.14
N LYS A 83 -4.16 -14.08 -15.76
CA LYS A 83 -5.14 -12.97 -15.96
C LYS A 83 -5.76 -12.45 -14.65
N ALA A 84 -5.14 -12.67 -13.51
CA ALA A 84 -5.67 -12.21 -12.22
C ALA A 84 -5.67 -10.67 -12.10
N TYR A 85 -4.83 -9.97 -12.86
CA TYR A 85 -4.80 -8.51 -12.95
C TYR A 85 -6.14 -7.91 -13.41
N GLU A 86 -6.93 -8.62 -14.23
CA GLU A 86 -8.21 -8.13 -14.77
C GLU A 86 -9.19 -7.88 -13.59
N TYR A 87 -9.29 -8.84 -12.67
CA TYR A 87 -10.10 -8.78 -11.46
C TYR A 87 -9.58 -7.75 -10.43
N ILE A 88 -8.25 -7.58 -10.34
CA ILE A 88 -7.63 -6.57 -9.47
C ILE A 88 -7.98 -5.14 -9.96
N ALA A 89 -7.94 -4.93 -11.28
CA ALA A 89 -8.29 -3.66 -11.93
C ALA A 89 -9.81 -3.41 -12.04
N GLU A 90 -10.65 -4.41 -11.76
CA GLU A 90 -12.09 -4.26 -11.57
C GLU A 90 -12.40 -3.79 -10.14
N CYS A 91 -11.71 -4.35 -9.14
CA CYS A 91 -11.90 -4.03 -7.72
C CYS A 91 -11.54 -2.59 -7.33
N THR A 92 -10.72 -1.88 -8.12
CA THR A 92 -10.46 -0.44 -7.93
C THR A 92 -11.72 0.41 -8.10
N ARG A 93 -12.67 -0.04 -8.93
CA ARG A 93 -13.92 0.68 -9.20
C ARG A 93 -15.00 0.43 -8.15
N GLU A 94 -15.04 -0.76 -7.56
CA GLU A 94 -16.16 -1.19 -6.72
C GLU A 94 -15.99 -0.90 -5.21
N ASN A 95 -14.76 -0.83 -4.69
CA ASN A 95 -14.54 -0.81 -3.24
C ASN A 95 -13.39 0.10 -2.81
N ILE A 96 -13.74 1.21 -2.17
CA ILE A 96 -12.82 2.28 -1.76
C ILE A 96 -11.64 1.77 -0.91
N LEU A 97 -11.87 0.84 0.03
CA LEU A 97 -10.81 0.30 0.91
C LEU A 97 -9.89 -0.71 0.20
N ILE A 98 -10.33 -1.28 -0.92
CA ILE A 98 -9.51 -2.18 -1.75
C ILE A 98 -8.79 -1.36 -2.83
N ASN A 99 -9.39 -0.26 -3.29
CA ASN A 99 -8.91 0.57 -4.39
C ASN A 99 -7.46 1.03 -4.18
N GLU A 100 -7.10 1.56 -3.01
CA GLU A 100 -5.73 2.00 -2.72
C GLU A 100 -4.71 0.84 -2.86
N LEU A 101 -5.04 -0.35 -2.34
CA LEU A 101 -4.17 -1.54 -2.42
C LEU A 101 -4.08 -2.08 -3.85
N ALA A 102 -5.20 -2.12 -4.57
CA ALA A 102 -5.26 -2.58 -5.95
C ALA A 102 -4.56 -1.60 -6.92
N ALA A 103 -4.68 -0.29 -6.69
CA ALA A 103 -3.97 0.75 -7.40
C ALA A 103 -2.45 0.71 -7.12
N GLU A 104 -2.03 0.50 -5.88
CA GLU A 104 -0.61 0.27 -5.54
C GLU A 104 -0.08 -1.00 -6.24
N MET A 105 -0.88 -2.07 -6.32
CA MET A 105 -0.53 -3.28 -7.07
C MET A 105 -0.44 -3.04 -8.58
N CYS A 106 -1.36 -2.30 -9.19
CA CYS A 106 -1.29 -1.95 -10.60
C CYS A 106 -0.01 -1.13 -10.87
N THR A 107 0.10 0.05 -10.25
CA THR A 107 1.16 1.04 -10.51
C THR A 107 2.55 0.56 -10.11
N LEU A 108 2.76 0.07 -8.88
CA LEU A 108 4.10 -0.30 -8.43
C LEU A 108 4.51 -1.70 -8.89
N HIS A 109 3.57 -2.57 -9.27
CA HIS A 109 3.85 -3.99 -9.45
C HIS A 109 3.40 -4.61 -10.79
N LEU A 110 2.42 -4.09 -11.53
CA LEU A 110 1.88 -4.76 -12.74
C LEU A 110 1.97 -3.93 -14.05
N ASP A 111 2.48 -2.70 -13.98
CA ASP A 111 2.55 -1.63 -15.01
C ASP A 111 2.91 -1.99 -16.47
N ASP A 112 3.48 -3.16 -16.77
CA ASP A 112 3.62 -3.61 -18.17
C ASP A 112 2.26 -3.92 -18.85
N VAL A 113 1.17 -3.98 -18.07
CA VAL A 113 -0.19 -4.13 -18.58
C VAL A 113 -0.79 -2.74 -18.81
N LYS A 114 -0.82 -2.29 -20.07
CA LYS A 114 -1.68 -1.17 -20.46
C LYS A 114 -3.14 -1.51 -20.19
N ILE A 115 -3.68 -0.90 -19.14
CA ILE A 115 -5.12 -0.72 -18.97
C ILE A 115 -5.48 0.51 -19.81
N ASP A 116 -6.29 0.35 -20.86
CA ASP A 116 -6.85 1.49 -21.60
C ASP A 116 -7.92 2.17 -20.72
N SER A 117 -7.43 2.96 -19.77
CA SER A 117 -8.23 3.79 -18.87
C SER A 117 -8.72 5.04 -19.63
N ASN A 118 -9.69 4.85 -20.52
CA ASN A 118 -10.42 5.94 -21.17
C ASN A 118 -11.32 6.65 -20.16
N GLU A 119 -10.73 7.47 -19.29
CA GLU A 119 -11.44 8.38 -18.40
C GLU A 119 -10.59 9.64 -18.14
N ASN A 120 -11.26 10.78 -17.98
CA ASN A 120 -10.64 12.08 -18.21
C ASN A 120 -9.64 12.51 -17.12
N HIS A 121 -8.52 13.08 -17.55
CA HIS A 121 -7.63 13.86 -16.69
C HIS A 121 -8.38 15.09 -16.15
N THR A 122 -8.71 15.10 -14.87
CA THR A 122 -8.97 16.34 -14.13
C THR A 122 -7.66 16.76 -13.46
N GLU A 123 -6.98 17.75 -14.02
CA GLU A 123 -5.74 18.29 -13.42
C GLU A 123 -6.02 18.89 -12.04
N ILE A 124 -5.39 18.33 -11.00
CA ILE A 124 -5.27 18.99 -9.70
C ILE A 124 -3.96 19.78 -9.73
N SER A 125 -4.04 21.02 -10.23
CA SER A 125 -2.90 21.91 -10.36
C SER A 125 -2.49 22.51 -9.00
N HIS A 126 -1.36 22.05 -8.46
CA HIS A 126 -0.76 22.62 -7.24
C HIS A 126 -0.13 23.99 -7.50
N ALA A 127 -0.97 25.03 -7.62
CA ALA A 127 -0.53 26.42 -7.76
C ALA A 127 0.10 26.94 -6.45
N GLN A 128 1.44 27.03 -6.41
CA GLN A 128 2.16 27.62 -5.29
C GLN A 128 1.99 29.15 -5.28
N ASN A 129 1.30 29.70 -4.27
CA ASN A 129 1.18 31.16 -4.12
C ASN A 129 2.47 31.77 -3.52
N SER A 130 3.37 32.24 -4.39
CA SER A 130 4.55 33.02 -4.00
C SER A 130 4.25 34.53 -4.08
N GLY A 131 3.56 35.06 -3.08
CA GLY A 131 3.13 36.46 -2.99
C GLY A 131 4.02 37.32 -2.09
N SER A 132 5.12 37.87 -2.63
CA SER A 132 6.00 38.80 -1.91
C SER A 132 5.46 40.24 -1.88
N SER A 133 5.54 40.91 -0.72
CA SER A 133 5.47 42.37 -0.60
C SER A 133 6.16 42.89 0.67
N LYS A 134 6.73 44.11 0.59
CA LYS A 134 7.48 44.80 1.66
C LYS A 134 6.69 45.94 2.28
N THR A 135 6.86 46.12 3.59
CA THR A 135 6.96 47.39 4.39
C THR A 135 7.09 47.00 5.88
N GLU A 136 7.58 47.77 6.84
CA GLU A 136 8.71 48.71 7.01
C GLU A 136 8.72 49.16 8.50
N ILE A 137 9.89 49.12 9.16
CA ILE A 137 10.39 50.02 10.24
C ILE A 137 9.60 50.23 11.57
N CYS A 138 10.20 49.76 12.69
CA CYS A 138 10.62 50.52 13.91
C CYS A 138 11.25 49.52 14.93
N VAL A 139 12.46 49.68 15.52
CA VAL A 139 13.03 50.76 16.38
C VAL A 139 12.25 50.84 17.72
N SER A 140 12.74 50.48 18.92
CA SER A 140 14.02 49.91 19.43
C SER A 140 13.70 49.04 20.71
N GLN A 141 14.52 48.68 21.71
CA GLN A 141 15.87 49.06 22.18
C GLN A 141 16.51 48.04 23.17
N MET A 142 17.83 48.17 23.39
CA MET A 142 18.65 47.89 24.60
C MET A 142 17.90 48.06 25.96
N VAL A 143 18.22 47.43 27.11
CA VAL A 143 19.34 46.58 27.64
C VAL A 143 18.85 45.88 28.96
N ASP A 144 19.56 45.06 29.78
CA ASP A 144 20.99 44.68 29.91
C ASP A 144 21.23 43.29 30.60
N ASP A 145 22.50 42.98 30.88
CA ASP A 145 23.12 41.99 31.81
C ASP A 145 22.27 41.28 32.91
N SER A 146 22.54 39.98 33.14
CA SER A 146 23.07 39.44 34.43
C SER A 146 23.25 37.90 34.47
N GLN A 147 24.26 37.43 35.22
CA GLN A 147 24.51 36.00 35.50
C GLN A 147 23.85 35.54 36.82
N ALA A 148 23.34 34.31 36.90
CA ALA A 148 23.14 33.60 38.16
C ALA A 148 23.17 32.06 38.04
N THR A 149 24.18 31.49 38.68
CA THR A 149 24.53 30.08 38.89
C THR A 149 23.48 29.17 39.55
N THR A 150 23.42 27.92 39.06
CA THR A 150 23.28 26.63 39.80
C THR A 150 22.18 26.41 40.85
N SER A 151 21.51 25.25 40.75
CA SER A 151 21.38 24.30 41.86
C SER A 151 21.09 22.88 41.35
N HIS A 152 21.94 21.91 41.71
CA HIS A 152 21.56 20.48 41.72
C HIS A 152 20.94 20.17 43.09
N SER A 153 20.01 19.22 43.15
CA SER A 153 19.64 18.54 44.39
C SER A 153 19.43 17.07 44.10
N THR A 154 20.22 16.22 44.75
CA THR A 154 20.02 14.77 44.82
C THR A 154 20.33 14.34 46.25
N ASP A 155 19.26 14.14 47.02
CA ASP A 155 19.10 13.20 48.13
C ASP A 155 17.57 12.99 48.29
#